data_AF-A0A946QAX0-F1
#
_entry.id   AF-A0A946QAX0-F1
#
_cell.length_a   1.000
_cell.length_b   1.000
_cell.length_c   1.000
_cell.angle_alpha   90.00
_cell.angle_beta   90.00
_cell.angle_gamma   90.00
#
_symmetry.space_group_name_H-M   'P 1'
#
loop_
_entity.id
_entity.type
_entity.pdbx_description
1 polymer ?
#
loop_
_entity_poly.entity_id
_entity_poly.type
_entity_poly.pdbx_seq_one_letter_code
_entity_poly.pdbx_strand_id
1 'polypeptide(L)'
;QTEIEGLSGLRKYLTTETQNQFLHQFCRKLLGYALGREVQLSDQLLVDKMVLNLQKNDFRIRSAIDDIVLSKQFRFIRGRDLVPH
;
A
#
# COMPACT_ATOMS: atom_id res chain seq x y z
N GLN A 1 3.95 16.85 20.74
CA GLN A 1 2.87 16.25 19.94
C GLN A 1 2.70 17.13 18.71
N THR A 2 2.57 16.56 17.51
CA THR A 2 2.23 17.35 16.33
C THR A 2 0.72 17.55 16.35
N GLU A 3 0.28 18.77 16.65
CA GLU A 3 -1.13 19.15 16.60
C GLU A 3 -1.58 19.17 15.13
N ILE A 4 -2.53 18.31 14.79
CA ILE A 4 -3.11 18.24 13.45
C ILE A 4 -4.45 18.97 13.52
N GLU A 5 -4.51 20.19 13.00
CA GLU A 5 -5.74 20.99 12.91
C GLU A 5 -6.72 20.39 11.89
N GLY A 6 -7.48 19.39 12.31
CA GLY A 6 -8.53 18.78 11.49
C GLY A 6 -8.03 18.20 10.16
N LEU A 7 -8.92 18.13 9.17
CA LEU A 7 -8.63 17.51 7.87
C LEU A 7 -7.62 18.31 7.03
N SER A 8 -7.63 19.64 7.14
CA SER A 8 -6.69 20.53 6.45
C SER A 8 -5.27 20.39 7.01
N GLY A 9 -5.14 20.39 8.35
CA GLY A 9 -3.88 20.12 9.04
C GLY A 9 -3.35 18.73 8.72
N LEU A 10 -4.23 17.73 8.63
CA LEU A 10 -3.84 16.37 8.25
C LEU A 10 -3.32 16.35 6.82
N ARG A 11 -4.04 16.96 5.88
CA ARG A 11 -3.62 17.01 4.47
C ARG A 11 -2.28 17.72 4.30
N LYS A 12 -2.05 18.81 5.04
CA LYS A 12 -0.77 19.54 5.06
C LYS A 12 0.35 18.69 5.65
N TYR A 13 0.10 18.01 6.76
CA TYR A 13 1.07 17.09 7.36
C TYR A 13 1.41 15.91 6.42
N LEU A 14 0.42 15.38 5.71
CA LEU A 14 0.60 14.31 4.72
C LEU A 14 1.30 14.77 3.41
N THR A 15 1.61 16.06 3.26
CA THR A 15 2.30 16.63 2.10
C THR A 15 3.68 17.20 2.42
N THR A 16 4.19 17.01 3.65
CA THR A 16 5.54 17.45 4.08
C THR A 16 6.50 16.26 4.20
N GLU A 17 7.54 16.38 5.05
CA GLU A 17 8.60 15.39 5.34
C GLU A 17 8.08 13.98 5.66
N THR A 18 6.85 13.85 6.18
CA THR A 18 6.27 12.56 6.59
C THR A 18 5.46 11.87 5.49
N GLN A 19 5.29 12.51 4.33
CA GLN A 19 4.50 11.95 3.22
C GLN A 19 5.00 10.56 2.81
N ASN A 20 6.32 10.38 2.69
CA ASN A 20 6.87 9.10 2.26
C ASN A 20 6.64 8.00 3.31
N GLN A 21 6.79 8.33 4.60
CA GLN A 21 6.51 7.41 5.70
C GLN A 21 5.03 7.02 5.75
N PHE A 22 4.14 7.98 5.53
CA PHE A 22 2.70 7.73 5.42
C PHE A 22 2.39 6.82 4.23
N LEU A 23 2.91 7.12 3.04
CA LEU A 23 2.66 6.32 1.84
C LEU A 23 3.18 4.89 2.02
N HIS A 24 4.32 4.72 2.68
CA HIS A 24 4.86 3.40 3.02
C HIS A 24 3.90 2.61 3.91
N GLN A 25 3.46 3.22 5.02
CA GLN A 25 2.53 2.58 5.95
C GLN A 25 1.17 2.31 5.30
N PHE A 26 0.68 3.24 4.50
CA PHE A 26 -0.54 3.08 3.71
C PHE A 26 -0.43 1.88 2.77
N CYS A 27 0.64 1.77 1.99
CA CYS A 27 0.87 0.65 1.09
C CYS A 27 1.00 -0.68 1.84
N ARG A 28 1.70 -0.71 2.99
CA ARG A 28 1.78 -1.92 3.84
C ARG A 28 0.40 -2.36 4.33
N LYS A 29 -0.40 -1.45 4.88
CA LYS A 29 -1.73 -1.79 5.40
C LYS A 29 -2.68 -2.24 4.28
N LEU A 30 -2.65 -1.55 3.13
CA LEU A 30 -3.45 -1.91 1.97
C LEU A 30 -3.07 -3.28 1.41
N LEU A 31 -1.77 -3.56 1.27
CA LEU A 31 -1.29 -4.84 0.78
C LEU A 31 -1.67 -5.98 1.74
N GLY A 32 -1.47 -5.79 3.05
CA GLY A 32 -1.84 -6.80 4.05
C GLY A 32 -3.34 -7.12 4.03
N TYR A 33 -4.18 -6.08 3.92
CA TYR A 33 -5.62 -6.26 3.74
C TYR A 33 -5.94 -7.06 2.46
N ALA A 34 -5.36 -6.69 1.32
CA ALA A 34 -5.62 -7.35 0.04
C ALA A 34 -5.13 -8.81 -0.02
N LEU A 35 -4.06 -9.14 0.70
CA LEU A 35 -3.53 -10.50 0.80
C LEU A 35 -4.18 -11.34 1.91
N GLY A 36 -4.97 -10.73 2.80
CA GLY A 36 -5.56 -11.40 3.95
C GLY A 36 -4.54 -11.90 4.99
N ARG A 37 -3.34 -11.30 5.01
CA ARG A 37 -2.24 -11.68 5.92
C ARG A 37 -1.38 -10.48 6.29
N GLU A 38 -0.57 -10.63 7.32
CA GLU A 38 0.48 -9.66 7.60
C GLU A 38 1.48 -9.56 6.42
N VAL A 39 2.00 -8.35 6.21
CA VAL A 39 3.03 -8.07 5.21
C VAL A 39 4.35 -8.65 5.68
N GLN A 40 4.98 -9.44 4.82
CA GLN A 40 6.25 -10.12 5.07
C GLN A 40 7.43 -9.32 4.50
N LEU A 41 8.65 -9.65 4.92
CA LEU A 41 9.86 -9.02 4.40
C LEU A 41 10.00 -9.17 2.87
N SER A 42 9.54 -10.30 2.32
CA SER A 42 9.52 -10.57 0.88
C SER A 42 8.57 -9.65 0.09
N ASP A 43 7.62 -9.00 0.76
CA ASP A 43 6.68 -8.06 0.13
C ASP A 43 7.24 -6.64 0.04
N GLN A 44 8.39 -6.35 0.68
CA GLN A 44 8.96 -5.00 0.77
C GLN A 44 9.18 -4.37 -0.62
N LEU A 45 9.69 -5.16 -1.59
CA LEU A 45 9.89 -4.68 -2.96
C LEU A 45 8.57 -4.29 -3.64
N LEU A 46 7.47 -4.97 -3.33
CA LEU A 46 6.15 -4.61 -3.86
C LEU A 46 5.62 -3.34 -3.20
N VAL A 47 5.78 -3.20 -1.89
CA VAL A 47 5.41 -1.98 -1.14
C VAL A 47 6.16 -0.77 -1.70
N ASP A 48 7.47 -0.88 -1.89
CA ASP A 48 8.28 0.23 -2.42
C ASP A 48 7.85 0.58 -3.85
N LYS A 49 7.52 -0.42 -4.69
CA LYS A 49 6.94 -0.19 -6.02
C LYS A 49 5.60 0.56 -5.95
N MET A 50 4.70 0.17 -5.04
CA MET A 50 3.41 0.83 -4.86
C MET A 50 3.58 2.31 -4.49
N VAL A 51 4.52 2.63 -3.58
CA VAL A 51 4.81 4.01 -3.17
C VAL A 51 5.30 4.84 -4.36
N LEU A 52 6.27 4.31 -5.12
CA LEU A 52 6.81 4.98 -6.31
C LEU A 52 5.73 5.21 -7.37
N ASN A 53 4.84 4.23 -7.58
CA ASN A 53 3.76 4.37 -8.55
C ASN A 53 2.68 5.35 -8.08
N LEU A 54 2.38 5.42 -6.78
CA LEU A 54 1.52 6.47 -6.25
C LEU A 54 2.11 7.87 -6.53
N GLN A 55 3.39 8.08 -6.23
CA GLN A 55 4.06 9.36 -6.49
C GLN A 55 4.04 9.74 -7.98
N LYS A 56 4.23 8.77 -8.88
CA LYS A 56 4.21 9.00 -10.33
C LYS A 56 2.81 9.27 -10.91
N ASN A 57 1.74 8.88 -10.21
CA ASN A 57 0.37 8.92 -10.72
C ASN A 57 -0.53 9.90 -9.93
N ASP A 58 0.03 11.01 -9.44
CA ASP A 58 -0.65 12.02 -8.61
C ASP A 58 -1.36 11.43 -7.37
N PHE A 59 -0.74 10.42 -6.76
CA PHE A 59 -1.24 9.71 -5.59
C PHE A 59 -2.62 9.04 -5.79
N ARG A 60 -3.00 8.73 -7.04
CA ARG A 60 -4.24 8.01 -7.34
C ARG A 60 -4.16 6.57 -6.81
N ILE A 61 -5.02 6.24 -5.84
CA ILE A 61 -5.07 4.90 -5.23
C ILE A 61 -5.17 3.74 -6.24
N ARG A 62 -5.79 3.99 -7.40
CA ARG A 62 -5.89 3.03 -8.51
C ARG A 62 -4.53 2.43 -8.88
N SER A 63 -3.45 3.22 -8.92
CA SER A 63 -2.13 2.70 -9.29
C SER A 63 -1.59 1.69 -8.28
N ALA A 64 -1.85 1.89 -6.98
CA ALA A 64 -1.47 0.93 -5.95
C ALA A 64 -2.32 -0.36 -6.01
N ILE A 65 -3.61 -0.23 -6.36
CA ILE A 65 -4.49 -1.39 -6.55
C ILE A 65 -4.01 -2.22 -7.75
N ASP A 66 -3.66 -1.57 -8.86
CA ASP A 66 -3.13 -2.24 -10.05
C ASP A 66 -1.83 -3.00 -9.72
N ASP A 67 -0.93 -2.39 -8.95
CA ASP A 67 0.29 -3.06 -8.48
C ASP A 67 -0.02 -4.32 -7.65
N ILE A 68 -1.01 -4.24 -6.75
CA ILE A 68 -1.41 -5.38 -5.92
C ILE A 68 -1.96 -6.51 -6.79
N VAL A 69 -2.99 -6.25 -7.61
CA VAL A 69 -3.70 -7.32 -8.33
C VAL A 69 -2.83 -7.99 -9.40
N LEU A 70 -1.84 -7.27 -9.93
CA LEU A 70 -0.87 -7.80 -10.90
C LEU A 70 0.34 -8.48 -10.25
N SER A 71 0.52 -8.33 -8.93
CA SER A 71 1.66 -8.89 -8.20
C SER A 71 1.63 -10.43 -8.13
N LYS A 72 2.81 -11.04 -7.98
CA LYS A 72 2.90 -12.48 -7.71
C LYS A 72 2.28 -12.82 -6.35
N GLN A 73 2.45 -11.95 -5.37
CA GLN A 73 1.94 -12.08 -4.00
C GLN A 73 0.42 -12.29 -4.00
N PHE A 74 -0.31 -11.53 -4.81
CA PHE A 74 -1.77 -11.62 -4.91
C PHE A 74 -2.24 -12.76 -5.83
N ARG A 75 -1.53 -13.01 -6.93
CA ARG A 75 -1.93 -14.01 -7.93
C ARG A 75 -1.64 -15.45 -7.50
N PHE A 76 -0.57 -15.67 -6.72
CA PHE A 76 -0.13 -17.01 -6.30
C PHE A 76 -0.39 -17.27 -4.80
N ILE A 77 -1.56 -16.87 -4.31
CA ILE A 77 -1.99 -17.18 -2.94
C ILE A 77 -2.17 -18.70 -2.83
N ARG A 78 -1.26 -19.35 -2.12
CA ARG A 78 -1.38 -20.76 -1.74
C ARG A 78 -2.65 -20.92 -0.89
N GLY A 79 -3.64 -21.63 -1.44
CA GLY A 79 -4.93 -21.89 -0.78
C GLY A 79 -6.14 -21.79 -1.71
N ARG A 80 -6.07 -21.06 -2.83
CA ARG A 80 -7.16 -21.01 -3.82
C ARG A 80 -7.22 -22.24 -4.73
N ASP A 81 -6.08 -22.86 -5.03
CA ASP A 81 -5.99 -24.04 -5.90
C ASP A 81 -6.34 -25.37 -5.17
N LEU A 82 -6.67 -25.31 -3.87
CA LEU A 82 -6.97 -26.49 -3.05
C LEU A 82 -8.47 -26.79 -2.91
N VAL A 83 -9.35 -26.11 -3.66
CA VAL A 83 -10.75 -26.53 -3.77
C VAL A 83 -10.82 -27.55 -4.90
N PRO A 84 -10.95 -28.86 -4.64
CA PRO A 84 -11.22 -29.82 -5.69
C PRO A 84 -12.63 -29.53 -6.20
N HIS A 85 -12.78 -29.46 -7.53
CA HIS A 85 -14.09 -29.52 -8.18
C HIS A 85 -14.76 -30.87 -7.94
#